data_AF-A0A497X9J8-F1
#
_entry.id   AF-A0A497X9J8-F1
#
_cell.length_a   1.000
_cell.length_b   1.000
_cell.length_c   1.000
_cell.angle_alpha   90.00
_cell.angle_beta   90.00
_cell.angle_gamma   90.00
#
_symmetry.space_group_name_H-M   'P 1'
#
loop_
_entity.id
_entity.type
_entity.pdbx_description
1 polymer ?
#
loop_
_entity_poly.entity_id
_entity_poly.type
_entity_poly.pdbx_seq_one_letter_code
_entity_poly.pdbx_strand_id
1 'polypeptide(L)'
;MKALATSDIDPRVLRSLRDELSPDLELVLDEHSISLKSVEPPSWVQFFAEGPWWLKTLGAYVALYVAEIVKEAGKQTWKSRAKIVHASVTAGDKVLKLARALAKLRESLPAHSKLVLGLPVPDDYFGIRYDLVARDEDLMASEIALFVSYIPQVEQLVESEGLRNGNVTGPLMLLVRDDLALKVTWMNRKTLTVEERTLCLTNEAQPTVAGDASPIGGGSLN
;
A
#
# COMPACT_ATOMS: atom_id res chain seq x y z
N MET A 1 4.93 -0.10 -10.24
CA MET A 1 4.06 -1.04 -9.48
C MET A 1 3.64 -2.17 -10.40
N LYS A 2 3.54 -3.40 -9.90
CA LYS A 2 3.11 -4.60 -10.62
C LYS A 2 1.70 -5.00 -10.17
N ALA A 3 0.80 -5.31 -11.10
CA ALA A 3 -0.51 -5.89 -10.81
C ALA A 3 -0.51 -7.39 -11.10
N LEU A 4 -0.96 -8.18 -10.14
CA LEU A 4 -1.17 -9.61 -10.22
C LEU A 4 -2.65 -9.89 -9.91
N ALA A 5 -3.26 -10.84 -10.59
CA ALA A 5 -4.67 -11.17 -10.35
C ALA A 5 -4.91 -12.67 -10.41
N THR A 6 -6.01 -13.08 -9.80
CA THR A 6 -6.56 -14.43 -9.96
C THR A 6 -7.15 -14.60 -11.37
N SER A 7 -7.21 -15.85 -11.84
CA SER A 7 -7.57 -16.20 -13.22
C SER A 7 -9.00 -15.82 -13.62
N ASP A 8 -9.87 -15.53 -12.66
CA ASP A 8 -11.26 -15.11 -12.89
C ASP A 8 -11.39 -13.61 -13.26
N ILE A 9 -10.32 -12.82 -13.12
CA ILE A 9 -10.33 -11.39 -13.45
C ILE A 9 -10.03 -11.19 -14.95
N ASP A 10 -10.92 -10.47 -15.65
CA ASP A 10 -10.72 -10.14 -17.07
C ASP A 10 -9.49 -9.23 -17.26
N PRO A 11 -8.46 -9.66 -18.02
CA PRO A 11 -7.27 -8.85 -18.29
C PRO A 11 -7.55 -7.51 -18.97
N ARG A 12 -8.70 -7.35 -19.66
CA ARG A 12 -9.11 -6.08 -20.28
C ARG A 12 -9.31 -4.99 -19.23
N VAL A 13 -9.90 -5.34 -18.09
CA VAL A 13 -10.16 -4.38 -17.01
C VAL A 13 -8.84 -3.86 -16.42
N LEU A 14 -7.85 -4.74 -16.26
CA LEU A 14 -6.51 -4.36 -15.78
C LEU A 14 -5.73 -3.50 -16.79
N ARG A 15 -5.91 -3.74 -18.09
CA ARG A 15 -5.36 -2.87 -19.14
C ARG A 15 -5.99 -1.48 -19.09
N SER A 16 -7.31 -1.38 -18.96
CA SER A 16 -7.99 -0.09 -18.79
C SER A 16 -7.51 0.66 -17.54
N LEU A 17 -7.30 -0.05 -16.42
CA LEU A 17 -6.71 0.55 -15.22
C LEU A 17 -5.31 1.12 -15.49
N ARG A 18 -4.43 0.34 -16.13
CA ARG A 18 -3.07 0.79 -16.47
C ARG A 18 -3.11 2.06 -17.33
N ASP A 19 -3.95 2.07 -18.36
CA ASP A 19 -4.03 3.19 -19.29
C ASP A 19 -4.57 4.45 -18.60
N GLU A 20 -5.48 4.31 -17.63
CA GLU A 20 -6.00 5.42 -16.79
C GLU A 20 -4.96 5.98 -15.81
N LEU A 21 -4.12 5.12 -15.25
CA LEU A 21 -3.06 5.51 -14.30
C LEU A 21 -1.89 6.20 -15.00
N SER A 22 -1.59 5.81 -16.25
CA SER A 22 -0.55 6.40 -17.08
C SER A 22 -0.84 7.88 -17.43
N PRO A 23 0.19 8.75 -17.56
CA PRO A 23 1.62 8.51 -17.31
C PRO A 23 2.03 8.70 -15.83
N ASP A 24 1.11 9.12 -14.96
CA ASP A 24 1.45 9.58 -13.61
C ASP A 24 1.89 8.45 -12.67
N LEU A 25 1.35 7.26 -12.89
CA LEU A 25 1.56 6.05 -12.10
C LEU A 25 1.85 4.88 -13.04
N GLU A 26 3.09 4.40 -13.03
CA GLU A 26 3.51 3.27 -13.86
C GLU A 26 2.99 1.94 -13.27
N LEU A 27 2.11 1.28 -14.05
CA LEU A 27 1.56 -0.02 -13.75
C LEU A 27 2.00 -1.07 -14.78
N VAL A 28 2.73 -2.06 -14.31
CA VAL A 28 3.12 -3.26 -15.09
C VAL A 28 2.12 -4.36 -14.78
N LEU A 29 1.57 -5.01 -15.80
CA LEU A 29 0.66 -6.15 -15.61
C LEU A 29 1.47 -7.44 -15.63
N ASP A 30 1.26 -8.33 -14.66
CA ASP A 30 1.77 -9.69 -14.77
C ASP A 30 1.00 -10.40 -15.90
N GLU A 31 1.74 -11.08 -16.77
CA GLU A 31 1.16 -11.89 -17.84
C GLU A 31 0.58 -13.20 -17.30
N HIS A 32 1.02 -13.62 -16.11
CA HIS A 32 0.54 -14.81 -15.43
C HIS A 32 -0.63 -14.47 -14.51
N SER A 33 -1.67 -15.29 -14.56
CA SER A 33 -2.74 -15.29 -13.56
C SER A 33 -2.57 -16.44 -12.59
N ILE A 34 -3.01 -16.25 -11.35
CA ILE A 34 -2.98 -17.32 -10.34
C ILE A 34 -4.26 -18.14 -10.44
N SER A 35 -4.10 -19.43 -10.76
CA SER A 35 -5.18 -20.41 -10.77
C SER A 35 -5.20 -21.19 -9.45
N LEU A 36 -6.30 -21.10 -8.71
CA LEU A 36 -6.47 -21.77 -7.42
C LEU A 36 -7.45 -22.94 -7.56
N LYS A 37 -7.08 -24.12 -7.05
CA LYS A 37 -7.85 -25.37 -7.19
C LYS A 37 -8.94 -25.57 -6.12
N SER A 38 -9.57 -24.49 -5.68
CA SER A 38 -10.65 -24.54 -4.68
C SER A 38 -12.02 -24.68 -5.35
N VAL A 39 -13.01 -25.24 -4.63
CA VAL A 39 -14.42 -25.26 -5.06
C VAL A 39 -14.96 -23.84 -5.22
N GLU A 40 -14.56 -22.95 -4.30
CA GLU A 40 -14.76 -21.50 -4.38
C GLU A 40 -13.38 -20.85 -4.26
N PRO A 41 -12.70 -20.54 -5.37
CA PRO A 41 -11.39 -19.90 -5.32
C PRO A 41 -11.53 -18.46 -4.83
N PRO A 42 -10.63 -17.98 -3.95
CA PRO A 42 -10.61 -16.58 -3.61
C PRO A 42 -10.30 -15.76 -4.85
N SER A 43 -10.96 -14.61 -5.01
CA SER A 43 -10.77 -13.68 -6.11
C SER A 43 -10.10 -12.40 -5.62
N TRP A 44 -9.05 -11.95 -6.30
CA TRP A 44 -8.35 -10.73 -5.93
C TRP A 44 -7.52 -10.13 -7.06
N VAL A 45 -7.29 -8.82 -6.94
CA VAL A 45 -6.25 -8.08 -7.67
C VAL A 45 -5.29 -7.51 -6.65
N GLN A 46 -4.00 -7.80 -6.81
CA GLN A 46 -2.93 -7.38 -5.93
C GLN A 46 -1.96 -6.45 -6.65
N PHE A 47 -1.61 -5.37 -5.98
CA PHE A 47 -0.69 -4.35 -6.45
C PHE A 47 0.57 -4.37 -5.59
N PHE A 48 1.67 -4.83 -6.17
CA PHE A 48 2.97 -4.91 -5.54
C PHE A 48 3.90 -3.81 -6.01
N ALA A 49 4.59 -3.17 -5.08
CA ALA A 49 5.77 -2.38 -5.37
C ALA A 49 6.70 -2.38 -4.17
N GLU A 50 7.98 -2.14 -4.42
CA GLU A 50 8.97 -1.93 -3.36
C GLU A 50 8.60 -0.71 -2.51
N GLY A 51 8.95 -0.73 -1.23
CA GLY A 51 8.70 0.38 -0.30
C GLY A 51 9.15 1.75 -0.85
N PRO A 52 10.38 1.87 -1.37
CA PRO A 52 10.85 3.10 -2.01
C PRO A 52 9.99 3.59 -3.18
N TRP A 53 9.36 2.69 -3.96
CA TRP A 53 8.47 3.10 -5.04
C TRP A 53 7.22 3.78 -4.49
N TRP A 54 6.59 3.18 -3.47
CA TRP A 54 5.40 3.75 -2.82
C TRP A 54 5.70 5.11 -2.20
N LEU A 55 6.78 5.20 -1.43
CA LEU A 55 7.20 6.42 -0.74
C LEU A 55 7.57 7.53 -1.72
N LYS A 56 8.36 7.24 -2.76
CA LYS A 56 8.75 8.23 -3.77
C LYS A 56 7.56 8.72 -4.59
N THR A 57 6.62 7.83 -4.89
CA THR A 57 5.51 8.13 -5.81
C THR A 57 4.37 8.85 -5.10
N LEU A 58 4.07 8.46 -3.86
CA LEU A 58 2.89 8.93 -3.12
C LEU A 58 3.23 9.73 -1.86
N GLY A 59 4.45 9.61 -1.32
CA GLY A 59 4.81 10.08 0.04
C GLY A 59 4.54 11.56 0.30
N ALA A 60 4.77 12.44 -0.69
CA ALA A 60 4.50 13.87 -0.54
C ALA A 60 3.01 14.17 -0.25
N TYR A 61 2.10 13.42 -0.89
CA TYR A 61 0.66 13.56 -0.69
C TYR A 61 0.20 12.83 0.57
N VAL A 62 0.79 11.67 0.87
CA VAL A 62 0.48 10.86 2.06
C VAL A 62 0.61 11.68 3.35
N ALA A 63 1.63 12.54 3.45
CA ALA A 63 1.81 13.41 4.61
C ALA A 63 0.59 14.33 4.88
N LEU A 64 -0.08 14.81 3.83
CA LEU A 64 -1.29 15.64 3.95
C LEU A 64 -2.46 14.83 4.50
N TYR A 65 -2.69 13.63 3.97
CA TYR A 65 -3.73 12.72 4.46
C TYR A 65 -3.49 12.34 5.92
N VAL A 66 -2.27 11.95 6.27
CA VAL A 66 -1.92 11.54 7.63
C VAL A 66 -2.10 12.70 8.62
N ALA A 67 -1.65 13.91 8.27
CA ALA A 67 -1.82 15.08 9.13
C ALA A 67 -3.30 15.37 9.43
N GLU A 68 -4.17 15.31 8.41
CA GLU A 68 -5.62 15.50 8.60
C GLU A 68 -6.25 14.33 9.38
N ILE A 69 -5.85 13.08 9.13
CA ILE A 69 -6.31 11.91 9.88
C ILE A 69 -5.97 12.05 11.37
N VAL A 70 -4.74 12.48 11.70
CA VAL A 70 -4.27 12.67 13.10
C VAL A 70 -4.97 13.86 13.75
N LYS A 71 -5.13 14.98 13.03
CA LYS A 71 -5.85 16.17 13.52
C LYS A 71 -7.30 15.86 13.89
N GLU A 72 -7.97 15.03 13.10
CA GLU A 72 -9.35 14.62 13.34
C GLU A 72 -9.46 13.38 14.25
N ALA A 73 -8.33 12.77 14.65
CA ALA A 73 -8.32 11.60 15.52
C ALA A 73 -8.99 11.83 16.89
N GLY A 74 -9.09 13.10 17.32
CA GLY A 74 -9.78 13.51 18.54
C GLY A 74 -11.31 13.65 18.45
N LYS A 75 -11.95 13.48 17.28
CA LYS A 75 -13.35 13.94 17.05
C LYS A 75 -14.34 12.92 16.44
N GLN A 76 -14.44 11.69 16.96
CA GLN A 76 -15.31 10.58 16.47
C GLN A 76 -14.81 9.81 15.23
N THR A 77 -15.45 8.64 14.97
CA THR A 77 -15.05 7.50 14.10
C THR A 77 -14.38 7.81 12.76
N TRP A 78 -13.41 6.97 12.37
CA TRP A 78 -12.56 7.10 11.18
C TRP A 78 -13.33 7.32 9.86
N LYS A 79 -14.49 6.68 9.68
CA LYS A 79 -15.28 6.79 8.44
C LYS A 79 -15.82 8.19 8.17
N SER A 80 -16.08 8.96 9.23
CA SER A 80 -16.51 10.35 9.09
C SER A 80 -15.34 11.29 8.73
N ARG A 81 -14.10 10.86 9.01
CA ARG A 81 -12.88 11.66 8.83
C ARG A 81 -12.41 11.71 7.38
N ALA A 82 -12.49 10.61 6.64
CA ALA A 82 -12.05 10.58 5.24
C ALA A 82 -12.81 11.57 4.35
N LYS A 83 -14.09 11.82 4.64
CA LYS A 83 -14.89 12.83 3.92
C LYS A 83 -14.40 14.27 4.13
N ILE A 84 -13.68 14.54 5.21
CA ILE A 84 -13.13 15.88 5.53
C ILE A 84 -11.86 16.14 4.72
N VAL A 85 -11.07 15.10 4.45
CA VAL A 85 -9.78 15.20 3.75
C VAL A 85 -9.95 15.71 2.31
N HIS A 86 -11.08 15.39 1.66
CA HIS A 86 -11.42 15.82 0.29
C HIS A 86 -11.36 17.35 0.09
N ALA A 87 -11.72 18.14 1.10
CA ALA A 87 -11.76 19.59 0.97
C ALA A 87 -10.37 20.26 0.96
N SER A 88 -9.34 19.54 1.40
CA SER A 88 -8.00 20.10 1.66
C SER A 88 -6.95 19.70 0.61
N VAL A 89 -7.24 18.71 -0.24
CA VAL A 89 -6.25 18.12 -1.15
C VAL A 89 -6.45 18.63 -2.58
N THR A 90 -5.39 19.20 -3.15
CA THR A 90 -5.40 19.90 -4.45
C THR A 90 -5.29 18.96 -5.66
N ALA A 91 -5.61 19.49 -6.84
CA ALA A 91 -5.38 18.83 -8.13
C ALA A 91 -3.92 18.36 -8.29
N GLY A 92 -3.73 17.13 -8.79
CA GLY A 92 -2.41 16.50 -8.94
C GLY A 92 -2.08 15.43 -7.88
N ASP A 93 -2.97 15.25 -6.91
CA ASP A 93 -2.82 14.19 -5.90
C ASP A 93 -2.87 12.78 -6.52
N LYS A 94 -1.70 12.14 -6.53
CA LYS A 94 -1.52 10.77 -7.03
C LYS A 94 -2.20 9.73 -6.14
N VAL A 95 -2.39 10.01 -4.85
CA VAL A 95 -3.13 9.12 -3.93
C VAL A 95 -4.61 9.09 -4.34
N LEU A 96 -5.24 10.26 -4.50
CA LEU A 96 -6.62 10.35 -4.98
C LEU A 96 -6.79 9.78 -6.39
N LYS A 97 -5.84 10.02 -7.30
CA LYS A 97 -5.87 9.42 -8.65
C LYS A 97 -5.89 7.89 -8.57
N LEU A 98 -5.01 7.30 -7.76
CA LEU A 98 -4.98 5.85 -7.54
C LEU A 98 -6.29 5.36 -6.91
N ALA A 99 -6.77 6.04 -5.86
CA ALA A 99 -8.00 5.68 -5.17
C ALA A 99 -9.21 5.66 -6.09
N ARG A 100 -9.38 6.70 -6.93
CA ARG A 100 -10.45 6.77 -7.93
C ARG A 100 -10.38 5.61 -8.92
N ALA A 101 -9.20 5.38 -9.48
CA ALA A 101 -9.01 4.32 -10.47
C ALA A 101 -9.29 2.92 -9.85
N LEU A 102 -8.91 2.72 -8.59
CA LEU A 102 -9.18 1.49 -7.85
C LEU A 102 -10.66 1.34 -7.44
N ALA A 103 -11.35 2.42 -7.08
CA ALA A 103 -12.78 2.41 -6.82
C ALA A 103 -13.56 2.01 -8.08
N LYS A 104 -13.22 2.60 -9.23
CA LYS A 104 -13.79 2.24 -10.53
C LYS A 104 -13.45 0.81 -10.96
N LEU A 105 -12.21 0.36 -10.72
CA LEU A 105 -11.83 -1.04 -10.94
C LEU A 105 -12.76 -1.96 -10.15
N ARG A 106 -13.01 -1.67 -8.87
CA ARG A 106 -13.85 -2.49 -7.98
C ARG A 106 -15.26 -2.69 -8.53
N GLU A 107 -15.86 -1.68 -9.14
CA GLU A 107 -17.18 -1.77 -9.78
C GLU A 107 -17.19 -2.73 -10.97
N SER A 108 -16.03 -2.96 -11.60
CA SER A 108 -15.85 -3.84 -12.74
C SER A 108 -15.42 -5.26 -12.35
N LEU A 109 -15.11 -5.51 -11.07
CA LEU A 109 -14.70 -6.82 -10.56
C LEU A 109 -15.90 -7.63 -10.04
N PRO A 110 -15.79 -8.97 -9.94
CA PRO A 110 -16.73 -9.77 -9.18
C PRO A 110 -16.95 -9.22 -7.76
N ALA A 111 -18.18 -9.31 -7.25
CA ALA A 111 -18.56 -8.67 -5.98
C ALA A 111 -17.77 -9.13 -4.74
N HIS A 112 -17.16 -10.31 -4.80
CA HIS A 112 -16.35 -10.91 -3.74
C HIS A 112 -14.84 -10.70 -3.95
N SER A 113 -14.43 -10.07 -5.05
CA SER A 113 -13.03 -9.80 -5.35
C SER A 113 -12.44 -8.77 -4.41
N LYS A 114 -11.24 -9.04 -3.92
CA LYS A 114 -10.49 -8.10 -3.08
C LYS A 114 -9.53 -7.25 -3.90
N LEU A 115 -9.31 -6.02 -3.46
CA LEU A 115 -8.16 -5.22 -3.89
C LEU A 115 -7.12 -5.25 -2.78
N VAL A 116 -5.88 -5.55 -3.13
CA VAL A 116 -4.80 -5.74 -2.17
C VAL A 116 -3.63 -4.86 -2.55
N LEU A 117 -3.12 -4.06 -1.62
CA LEU A 117 -1.81 -3.40 -1.74
C LEU A 117 -0.76 -4.26 -1.05
N GLY A 118 0.48 -4.23 -1.52
CA GLY A 118 1.51 -5.04 -0.91
C GLY A 118 2.94 -4.62 -1.18
N LEU A 119 3.82 -5.23 -0.41
CA LEU A 119 5.27 -5.21 -0.60
C LEU A 119 5.74 -6.62 -0.99
N PRO A 120 6.71 -6.77 -1.92
CA PRO A 120 7.23 -8.08 -2.37
C PRO A 120 8.14 -8.75 -1.32
N VAL A 121 7.92 -8.46 -0.05
CA VAL A 121 8.72 -8.93 1.09
C VAL A 121 7.76 -9.66 2.02
N PRO A 122 8.11 -10.82 2.61
CA PRO A 122 9.41 -11.50 2.58
C PRO A 122 9.68 -12.29 1.30
N ASP A 123 8.70 -12.44 0.40
CA ASP A 123 8.84 -13.08 -0.90
C ASP A 123 7.98 -12.40 -1.98
N ASP A 124 8.32 -12.63 -3.25
CA ASP A 124 7.66 -12.01 -4.40
C ASP A 124 6.25 -12.56 -4.71
N TYR A 125 5.79 -13.59 -3.97
CA TYR A 125 4.54 -14.29 -4.27
C TYR A 125 3.41 -13.89 -3.33
N PHE A 126 3.61 -14.11 -2.03
CA PHE A 126 2.64 -13.79 -0.99
C PHE A 126 2.90 -12.42 -0.39
N GLY A 127 4.17 -12.12 -0.13
CA GLY A 127 4.63 -10.84 0.40
C GLY A 127 3.86 -10.35 1.63
N ILE A 128 3.81 -9.03 1.75
CA ILE A 128 2.98 -8.31 2.70
C ILE A 128 1.69 -7.89 1.98
N ARG A 129 0.54 -8.09 2.63
CA ARG A 129 -0.79 -7.85 2.07
C ARG A 129 -1.60 -6.91 2.94
N TYR A 130 -2.10 -5.84 2.34
CA TYR A 130 -3.06 -4.91 2.91
C TYR A 130 -4.34 -4.93 2.08
N ASP A 131 -5.41 -5.51 2.64
CA ASP A 131 -6.71 -5.57 1.97
C ASP A 131 -7.37 -4.18 2.02
N LEU A 132 -7.64 -3.59 0.86
CA LEU A 132 -8.43 -2.35 0.77
C LEU A 132 -9.91 -2.68 1.00
N VAL A 133 -10.50 -2.12 2.04
CA VAL A 133 -11.90 -2.39 2.41
C VAL A 133 -12.82 -1.27 1.93
N ALA A 134 -12.34 -0.03 1.92
CA ALA A 134 -13.07 1.13 1.44
C ALA A 134 -13.60 0.97 0.01
N ARG A 135 -14.84 1.44 -0.23
CA ARG A 135 -15.48 1.38 -1.56
C ARG A 135 -15.59 2.75 -2.22
N ASP A 136 -15.71 3.81 -1.44
CA ASP A 136 -15.67 5.19 -1.89
C ASP A 136 -14.23 5.69 -2.07
N GLU A 137 -14.06 6.63 -2.98
CA GLU A 137 -12.75 7.18 -3.36
C GLU A 137 -12.00 7.79 -2.16
N ASP A 138 -12.69 8.53 -1.30
CA ASP A 138 -12.07 9.27 -0.20
C ASP A 138 -11.55 8.35 0.91
N LEU A 139 -12.38 7.37 1.33
CA LEU A 139 -11.94 6.36 2.29
C LEU A 139 -10.82 5.50 1.70
N MET A 140 -10.88 5.19 0.40
CA MET A 140 -9.83 4.42 -0.26
C MET A 140 -8.50 5.19 -0.34
N ALA A 141 -8.55 6.49 -0.64
CA ALA A 141 -7.39 7.38 -0.61
C ALA A 141 -6.75 7.41 0.78
N SER A 142 -7.59 7.48 1.82
CA SER A 142 -7.14 7.48 3.21
C SER A 142 -6.52 6.13 3.61
N GLU A 143 -7.09 5.00 3.16
CA GLU A 143 -6.50 3.66 3.37
C GLU A 143 -5.16 3.49 2.65
N ILE A 144 -5.06 3.97 1.40
CA ILE A 144 -3.79 4.00 0.64
C ILE A 144 -2.75 4.82 1.39
N ALA A 145 -3.13 6.02 1.87
CA ALA A 145 -2.22 6.88 2.59
C ALA A 145 -1.71 6.24 3.89
N LEU A 146 -2.61 5.62 4.67
CA LEU A 146 -2.23 4.88 5.87
C LEU A 146 -1.26 3.74 5.53
N PHE A 147 -1.57 2.92 4.53
CA PHE A 147 -0.67 1.85 4.07
C PHE A 147 0.73 2.39 3.76
N VAL A 148 0.84 3.44 2.95
CA VAL A 148 2.14 4.02 2.57
C VAL A 148 2.87 4.59 3.79
N SER A 149 2.16 5.23 4.72
CA SER A 149 2.74 5.79 5.94
C SER A 149 3.34 4.73 6.87
N TYR A 150 2.81 3.51 6.84
CA TYR A 150 3.28 2.39 7.66
C TYR A 150 4.45 1.61 7.05
N ILE A 151 4.76 1.79 5.76
CA ILE A 151 5.82 1.04 5.08
C ILE A 151 7.14 1.02 5.86
N PRO A 152 7.69 2.15 6.34
CA PRO A 152 8.97 2.13 7.05
C PRO A 152 8.95 1.28 8.33
N GLN A 153 7.86 1.34 9.09
CA GLN A 153 7.71 0.57 10.33
C GLN A 153 7.53 -0.93 10.03
N VAL A 154 6.81 -1.26 8.95
CA VAL A 154 6.64 -2.64 8.50
C VAL A 154 7.97 -3.23 8.02
N GLU A 155 8.76 -2.48 7.25
CA GLU A 155 10.10 -2.90 6.83
C GLU A 155 11.03 -3.10 8.04
N GLN A 156 11.02 -2.18 9.00
CA GLN A 156 11.78 -2.33 10.24
C GLN A 156 11.35 -3.56 11.04
N LEU A 157 10.04 -3.83 11.12
CA LEU A 157 9.52 -5.03 11.77
C LEU A 157 10.04 -6.30 11.08
N VAL A 158 9.98 -6.36 9.75
CA VAL A 158 10.49 -7.49 8.97
C VAL A 158 11.97 -7.76 9.27
N GLU A 159 12.80 -6.72 9.31
CA GLU A 159 14.22 -6.87 9.61
C GLU A 159 14.44 -7.31 11.07
N SER A 160 13.79 -6.66 12.03
CA SER A 160 14.00 -6.91 13.46
C SER A 160 13.54 -8.29 13.94
N GLU A 161 12.44 -8.80 13.37
CA GLU A 161 11.90 -10.13 13.68
C GLU A 161 12.47 -11.21 12.73
N GLY A 162 13.37 -10.84 11.81
CA GLY A 162 14.03 -11.77 10.89
C GLY A 162 13.05 -12.51 9.97
N LEU A 163 11.99 -11.84 9.50
CA LEU A 163 10.87 -12.48 8.78
C LEU A 163 11.20 -12.89 7.34
N ARG A 164 12.40 -12.57 6.84
CA ARG A 164 12.90 -12.95 5.53
C ARG A 164 13.37 -14.42 5.48
N ASN A 165 13.84 -14.84 4.30
CA ASN A 165 14.52 -16.12 4.08
C ASN A 165 13.67 -17.35 4.43
N GLY A 166 12.35 -17.22 4.21
CA GLY A 166 11.40 -18.30 4.46
C GLY A 166 11.21 -18.62 5.94
N ASN A 167 11.39 -17.66 6.86
CA ASN A 167 11.02 -17.82 8.28
C ASN A 167 9.51 -17.68 8.53
N VAL A 168 8.76 -17.24 7.52
CA VAL A 168 7.31 -17.10 7.56
C VAL A 168 6.65 -18.12 6.62
N THR A 169 5.50 -18.65 7.05
CA THR A 169 4.61 -19.44 6.22
C THR A 169 3.47 -18.55 5.69
N GLY A 170 3.40 -18.37 4.37
CA GLY A 170 2.35 -17.58 3.74
C GLY A 170 2.56 -16.05 3.88
N PRO A 171 1.51 -15.24 3.62
CA PRO A 171 1.63 -13.79 3.61
C PRO A 171 1.68 -13.18 5.02
N LEU A 172 2.28 -11.98 5.11
CA LEU A 172 2.10 -11.09 6.25
C LEU A 172 0.84 -10.27 6.00
N MET A 173 -0.15 -10.39 6.88
CA MET A 173 -1.43 -9.70 6.77
C MET A 173 -1.40 -8.40 7.56
N LEU A 174 -1.81 -7.31 6.90
CA LEU A 174 -1.92 -5.98 7.48
C LEU A 174 -3.39 -5.59 7.64
N LEU A 175 -3.76 -5.12 8.83
CA LEU A 175 -5.11 -4.67 9.15
C LEU A 175 -5.06 -3.37 9.96
N VAL A 176 -5.61 -2.29 9.42
CA VAL A 176 -5.82 -1.05 10.19
C VAL A 176 -6.98 -1.25 11.14
N ARG A 177 -6.77 -0.87 12.40
CA ARG A 177 -7.76 -0.88 13.47
C ARG A 177 -8.47 0.48 13.59
N ASP A 178 -9.54 0.54 14.38
CA ASP A 178 -10.33 1.77 14.57
C ASP A 178 -9.56 2.92 15.24
N ASP A 179 -8.51 2.59 16.01
CA ASP A 179 -7.56 3.53 16.61
C ASP A 179 -6.44 3.95 15.66
N LEU A 180 -6.56 3.60 14.38
CA LEU A 180 -5.59 3.76 13.31
C LEU A 180 -4.35 2.89 13.44
N ALA A 181 -4.18 2.12 14.51
CA ALA A 181 -3.03 1.24 14.65
C ALA A 181 -3.04 0.13 13.60
N LEU A 182 -1.87 -0.21 13.08
CA LEU A 182 -1.72 -1.30 12.11
C LEU A 182 -1.41 -2.60 12.83
N LYS A 183 -2.32 -3.55 12.77
CA LYS A 183 -2.06 -4.94 13.18
C LYS A 183 -1.36 -5.66 12.04
N VAL A 184 -0.19 -6.24 12.34
CA VAL A 184 0.57 -7.12 11.46
C VAL A 184 0.45 -8.54 12.00
N THR A 185 0.10 -9.50 11.15
CA THR A 185 -0.08 -10.90 11.54
C THR A 185 0.62 -11.83 10.56
N TRP A 186 1.34 -12.82 11.06
CA TRP A 186 2.05 -13.80 10.24
C TRP A 186 2.08 -15.17 10.92
N MET A 187 2.39 -16.22 10.17
CA MET A 187 2.59 -17.56 10.73
C MET A 187 4.07 -17.90 10.75
N ASN A 188 4.62 -18.15 11.94
CA ASN A 188 6.01 -18.56 12.09
C ASN A 188 6.21 -19.96 11.47
N ARG A 189 7.18 -20.10 10.56
CA ARG A 189 7.37 -21.38 9.85
C ARG A 189 7.82 -22.52 10.74
N LYS A 190 8.61 -22.25 11.78
CA LYS A 190 9.17 -23.28 12.66
C LYS A 190 8.14 -23.81 13.64
N THR A 191 7.37 -22.91 14.24
CA THR A 191 6.39 -23.25 15.28
C THR A 191 4.99 -23.47 14.74
N LEU A 192 4.71 -22.99 13.52
CA LEU A 192 3.38 -22.94 12.89
C LEU A 192 2.35 -22.16 13.73
N THR A 193 2.82 -21.32 14.65
CA THR A 193 1.97 -20.44 15.45
C THR A 193 1.75 -19.12 14.74
N VAL A 194 0.55 -18.57 14.89
CA VAL A 194 0.25 -17.21 14.45
C VAL A 194 0.86 -16.23 15.44
N GLU A 195 1.67 -15.31 14.92
CA GLU A 195 2.27 -14.21 15.67
C GLU A 195 1.67 -12.88 15.19
N GLU A 196 1.64 -11.91 16.10
CA GLU A 196 1.12 -10.58 15.79
C GLU A 196 1.93 -9.47 16.46
N ARG A 197 1.93 -8.31 15.81
CA ARG A 197 2.45 -7.05 16.33
C ARG A 197 1.48 -5.93 15.98
N THR A 198 1.45 -4.91 16.83
CA THR A 198 0.69 -3.68 16.58
C THR A 198 1.69 -2.55 16.38
N LEU A 199 1.57 -1.85 15.27
CA LEU A 199 2.36 -0.69 14.92
C LEU A 199 1.50 0.57 15.09
N CYS A 200 2.03 1.55 15.79
CA CYS A 200 1.32 2.82 16.03
C CYS A 200 1.82 3.87 15.05
N LEU A 201 0.91 4.74 14.60
CA LEU A 201 1.28 5.85 13.74
C LEU A 201 2.23 6.78 14.51
N THR A 202 3.49 6.85 14.12
CA THR A 202 4.46 7.76 14.73
C THR A 202 4.32 9.12 14.07
N ASN A 203 4.15 10.17 14.88
CA ASN A 203 3.96 11.54 14.40
C ASN A 203 5.27 12.20 13.88
N GLU A 204 6.36 11.43 13.81
CA GLU A 204 7.65 11.91 13.31
C GLU A 204 7.63 11.87 11.78
N ALA A 205 7.31 13.02 11.18
CA ALA A 205 7.61 13.27 9.78
C ALA A 205 9.07 12.90 9.53
N GLN A 206 9.31 11.90 8.67
CA GLN A 206 10.67 11.54 8.30
C GLN A 206 11.41 12.78 7.78
N PRO A 207 12.67 13.02 8.19
CA PRO A 207 13.44 14.12 7.68
C PRO A 207 13.62 13.94 6.18
N THR A 208 13.13 14.91 5.40
CA THR A 208 13.46 15.09 4.00
C THR A 208 14.98 15.01 3.88
N VAL A 209 15.50 13.99 3.20
CA VAL A 209 16.92 13.90 2.91
C VAL A 209 17.25 15.09 2.01
N ALA A 210 17.79 16.16 2.60
CA ALA A 210 18.34 17.27 1.88
C ALA A 210 19.48 16.73 1.02
N GLY A 211 19.34 16.86 -0.30
CA GLY A 211 20.37 16.47 -1.25
C GLY A 211 21.67 17.17 -0.92
N ASP A 212 22.68 16.37 -0.62
CA ASP A 212 24.06 16.82 -0.41
C ASP A 212 24.61 17.27 -1.77
N ALA A 213 24.42 18.54 -2.09
CA ALA A 213 25.10 19.19 -3.20
C ALA A 213 26.56 19.42 -2.79
N SER A 214 27.40 18.42 -3.00
CA SER A 214 28.86 18.60 -2.97
C SER A 214 29.26 19.67 -4.01
N PRO A 215 29.93 20.76 -3.62
CA PRO A 215 30.45 21.71 -4.58
C PRO A 215 31.69 21.12 -5.27
N ILE A 216 31.69 21.21 -6.60
CA ILE A 216 32.80 20.91 -7.49
C ILE A 216 34.00 21.78 -7.08
N GLY A 217 35.04 21.14 -6.53
CA GLY A 217 36.33 21.78 -6.28
C GLY A 217 37.03 22.14 -7.59
N GLY A 218 37.03 23.43 -7.92
CA GLY A 218 37.94 23.99 -8.92
C GLY A 218 39.35 24.06 -8.36
N GLY A 219 40.21 23.12 -8.76
CA GLY A 219 41.66 23.17 -8.54
C GLY A 219 42.35 23.78 -9.75
N SER A 220 42.85 24.99 -9.57
CA SER A 220 43.62 25.75 -10.55
C SER A 220 45.09 25.31 -10.60
N LEU A 221 45.66 25.47 -11.80
CA LEU A 221 47.04 25.39 -12.28
C LEU A 221 48.20 25.49 -11.26
N ASN A 222 49.18 24.61 -11.43
CA ASN A 222 50.60 24.96 -11.68
C ASN A 222 51.29 23.82 -12.44
#